data_AF-A0A2D1UYT9-F1
#
_entry.id   AF-A0A2D1UYT9-F1
#
_cell.length_a   1.000
_cell.length_b   1.000
_cell.length_c   1.000
_cell.angle_alpha   90.00
_cell.angle_beta   90.00
_cell.angle_gamma   90.00
#
_symmetry.space_group_name_H-M   'P 1'
#
loop_
_entity.id
_entity.type
_entity.pdbx_description
1 polymer ?
#
loop_
_entity_poly.entity_id
_entity_poly.type
_entity_poly.pdbx_seq_one_letter_code
_entity_poly.pdbx_strand_id
1 'polypeptide(L)'
;LVYLLPKTHRHEILIDHSVEGPHCGLVPVAAPSQSTTTSGLQWDLNKTPMSFGSLISTSNILRDEKVTVCSDVDLLWTSSIKNSAC
;
A
#
# COMPACT_ATOMS: atom_id res chain seq x y z
N LEU A 1 -8.80 5.66 -4.80
CA LEU A 1 -7.98 5.21 -5.93
C LEU A 1 -7.58 3.75 -5.71
N VAL A 2 -7.51 2.94 -6.76
CA VAL A 2 -7.07 1.53 -6.66
C VAL A 2 -6.14 1.22 -7.83
N TYR A 3 -5.00 0.58 -7.54
CA TYR A 3 -4.03 0.12 -8.54
C TYR A 3 -3.49 -1.27 -8.21
N LEU A 4 -3.16 -2.04 -9.24
CA LEU A 4 -2.41 -3.28 -9.09
C LEU A 4 -0.90 -2.96 -9.11
N LEU A 5 -0.18 -3.50 -8.14
CA LEU A 5 1.28 -3.44 -8.04
C LEU A 5 1.87 -4.81 -8.37
N PRO A 6 2.38 -5.05 -9.60
CA PRO A 6 2.97 -6.33 -9.97
C PRO A 6 4.23 -6.66 -9.16
N LYS A 7 4.38 -7.92 -8.73
CA LYS A 7 5.52 -8.43 -7.94
C LYS A 7 6.88 -8.35 -8.64
N THR A 8 6.88 -8.15 -9.95
CA THR A 8 8.09 -8.13 -10.78
C THR A 8 8.93 -6.86 -10.57
N HIS A 9 8.42 -5.89 -9.83
CA HIS A 9 9.08 -4.60 -9.62
C HIS A 9 9.04 -4.17 -8.15
N ARG A 10 10.01 -3.34 -7.77
CA ARG A 10 9.89 -2.47 -6.60
C ARG A 10 9.19 -1.19 -7.06
N HIS A 11 8.08 -0.85 -6.40
CA HIS A 11 7.28 0.32 -6.74
C HIS A 11 7.72 1.52 -5.92
N GLU A 12 7.82 2.68 -6.58
CA GLU A 12 7.89 3.98 -5.92
C GLU A 12 6.64 4.77 -6.29
N ILE A 13 5.84 5.12 -5.29
CA ILE A 13 4.57 5.81 -5.44
C ILE A 13 4.75 7.22 -4.87
N LEU A 14 4.62 8.22 -5.73
CA LEU A 14 4.67 9.62 -5.34
C LEU A 14 3.27 10.05 -4.92
N ILE A 15 3.16 10.58 -3.70
CA ILE A 15 1.90 10.94 -3.07
C ILE A 15 1.70 12.44 -3.14
N ASP A 16 0.62 12.87 -3.77
CA ASP A 16 0.15 14.25 -3.66
C ASP A 16 -0.85 14.36 -2.51
N HIS A 17 -0.36 14.83 -1.35
CA HIS A 17 -1.18 15.01 -0.15
C HIS A 17 -2.26 16.09 -0.28
N SER A 18 -2.29 16.89 -1.35
CA SER A 18 -3.41 17.80 -1.60
C SER A 18 -4.68 17.06 -2.05
N VAL A 19 -4.52 15.89 -2.69
CA VAL A 19 -5.61 15.10 -3.28
C VAL A 19 -5.74 13.70 -2.68
N GLU A 20 -4.66 13.08 -2.22
CA GLU A 20 -4.65 11.72 -1.66
C GLU A 20 -4.56 11.71 -0.13
N GLY A 21 -5.00 10.61 0.46
CA GLY A 21 -4.85 10.31 1.87
C GLY A 21 -5.99 10.81 2.78
N PRO A 22 -5.82 10.66 4.10
CA PRO A 22 -4.62 10.10 4.73
C PRO A 22 -4.55 8.57 4.60
N HIS A 23 -5.67 7.88 4.35
CA HIS A 23 -5.72 6.42 4.43
C HIS A 23 -5.24 5.72 3.16
N CYS A 24 -4.57 4.60 3.35
CA CYS A 24 -4.17 3.69 2.29
C CYS A 24 -4.22 2.23 2.76
N GLY A 25 -3.96 1.30 1.83
CA GLY A 25 -3.87 -0.11 2.15
C GLY A 25 -3.22 -0.94 1.05
N LEU A 26 -2.74 -2.12 1.44
CA LEU A 26 -2.15 -3.15 0.60
C LEU A 26 -2.90 -4.47 0.82
N VAL A 27 -3.37 -5.08 -0.26
CA VAL A 27 -4.19 -6.31 -0.19
C VAL A 27 -3.67 -7.38 -1.16
N PRO A 28 -3.23 -8.55 -0.67
CA PRO A 28 -2.81 -9.68 -1.49
C PRO A 28 -4.03 -10.53 -1.89
N VAL A 29 -4.71 -10.15 -2.97
CA VAL A 29 -5.98 -10.79 -3.39
C VAL A 29 -5.78 -12.16 -4.04
N ALA A 30 -4.78 -12.30 -4.92
CA ALA A 30 -4.61 -13.51 -5.71
C ALA A 30 -3.95 -14.66 -4.93
N ALA A 31 -3.00 -14.33 -4.05
CA ALA A 31 -2.27 -15.29 -3.23
C ALA A 31 -1.65 -14.61 -2.00
N PRO A 32 -1.43 -15.33 -0.89
CA PRO A 32 -0.67 -14.82 0.26
C PRO A 32 0.72 -14.32 -0.12
N SER A 33 1.13 -13.17 0.44
CA SER A 33 2.52 -12.71 0.42
C SER A 33 3.28 -13.36 1.58
N GLN A 34 4.47 -13.89 1.32
CA GLN A 34 5.38 -14.34 2.37
C GLN A 34 6.29 -13.21 2.85
N SER A 35 6.55 -12.21 2.01
CA SER A 35 7.43 -11.10 2.35
C SER A 35 7.04 -9.83 1.61
N THR A 36 6.37 -8.92 2.31
CA THR A 36 6.14 -7.54 1.87
C THR A 36 6.98 -6.57 2.70
N THR A 37 7.62 -5.62 2.03
CA THR A 37 8.38 -4.52 2.65
C THR A 37 7.91 -3.19 2.10
N THR A 38 7.70 -2.23 3.00
CA THR A 38 7.31 -0.86 2.62
C THR A 38 8.20 0.18 3.27
N SER A 39 8.15 1.41 2.75
CA SER A 39 8.66 2.61 3.42
C SER A 39 7.72 3.78 3.17
N GLY A 40 7.65 4.73 4.11
CA GLY A 40 6.90 5.98 3.94
C GLY A 40 5.43 5.89 4.39
N LEU A 41 5.05 4.75 4.97
CA LEU A 41 3.76 4.54 5.62
C LEU A 41 3.88 4.72 7.13
N GLN A 42 2.78 5.01 7.81
CA GLN A 42 2.77 5.08 9.28
C GLN A 42 3.09 3.73 9.93
N TRP A 43 2.61 2.64 9.33
CA TRP A 43 2.97 1.27 9.69
C TRP A 43 3.68 0.61 8.53
N ASP A 44 5.00 0.83 8.49
CA ASP A 44 5.85 0.17 7.50
C ASP A 44 6.03 -1.32 7.81
N LEU A 45 6.08 -2.11 6.75
CA LEU A 45 6.29 -3.55 6.79
C LEU A 45 7.76 -3.86 6.52
N ASN A 46 8.30 -4.89 7.16
CA ASN A 46 9.66 -5.36 6.93
C ASN A 46 9.65 -6.87 6.77
N LYS A 47 9.70 -7.34 5.52
CA LYS A 47 9.61 -8.77 5.16
C LYS A 47 8.42 -9.45 5.84
N THR A 48 7.30 -8.76 5.92
CA THR A 48 6.13 -9.18 6.69
C THR A 48 5.18 -9.99 5.81
N PRO A 49 4.74 -11.19 6.25
CA PRO A 49 3.72 -11.96 5.54
C PRO A 49 2.35 -11.26 5.58
N MET A 50 1.57 -11.41 4.51
CA MET A 50 0.21 -10.86 4.42
C MET A 50 -0.74 -11.85 3.74
N SER A 51 -1.91 -12.09 4.33
CA SER A 51 -2.91 -13.02 3.81
C SER A 51 -4.28 -12.81 4.44
N PHE A 52 -5.34 -13.21 3.73
CA PHE A 52 -6.69 -13.22 4.30
C PHE A 52 -6.76 -14.23 5.46
N GLY A 53 -7.37 -13.82 6.57
CA GLY A 53 -7.39 -14.59 7.82
C GLY A 53 -6.16 -14.38 8.72
N SER A 54 -5.18 -13.59 8.25
CA SER A 54 -4.04 -13.13 9.03
C SER A 54 -3.93 -11.61 8.89
N LEU A 55 -2.77 -11.09 8.49
CA LEU A 55 -2.52 -9.68 8.29
C LEU A 55 -2.95 -9.22 6.89
N ILE A 56 -3.77 -8.17 6.85
CA ILE A 56 -3.97 -7.31 5.67
C ILE A 56 -3.67 -5.89 6.13
N SER A 57 -2.89 -5.13 5.35
CA SER A 57 -2.62 -3.73 5.67
C SER A 57 -3.79 -2.88 5.19
N THR A 58 -4.79 -2.69 6.04
CA THR A 58 -5.91 -1.76 5.82
C THR A 58 -5.84 -0.60 6.80
N SER A 59 -6.41 0.54 6.40
CA SER A 59 -6.41 1.77 7.22
C SER A 59 -5.02 2.27 7.61
N ASN A 60 -3.99 1.94 6.81
CA ASN A 60 -2.66 2.50 6.96
C ASN A 60 -2.68 4.01 6.62
N ILE A 61 -1.63 4.75 6.96
CA ILE A 61 -1.56 6.20 6.73
C ILE A 61 -0.38 6.54 5.83
N LEU A 62 -0.64 7.35 4.81
CA LEU A 62 0.39 7.99 3.98
C LEU A 62 1.11 9.03 4.82
N ARG A 63 2.37 8.76 5.21
CA ARG A 63 3.14 9.64 6.08
C ARG A 63 4.08 10.54 5.29
N ASP A 64 4.75 9.96 4.29
CA ASP A 64 5.74 10.66 3.48
C ASP A 64 5.17 10.98 2.09
N GLU A 65 5.86 11.84 1.34
CA GLU A 65 5.53 12.16 -0.06
C GLU A 65 5.91 11.03 -1.03
N LYS A 66 6.71 10.07 -0.56
CA LYS A 66 7.14 8.92 -1.35
C LYS A 66 6.97 7.64 -0.55
N VAL A 67 6.16 6.74 -1.09
CA VAL A 67 5.98 5.39 -0.56
C VAL A 67 6.74 4.40 -1.45
N THR A 68 7.46 3.45 -0.86
CA THR A 68 8.00 2.31 -1.62
C THR A 68 7.33 1.02 -1.20
N VAL A 69 7.05 0.15 -2.16
CA VAL A 69 6.41 -1.15 -1.92
C VAL A 69 7.15 -2.22 -2.72
N CYS A 70 7.53 -3.31 -2.05
CA CYS A 70 8.11 -4.50 -2.66
C CYS A 70 7.44 -5.72 -2.06
N SER A 71 7.00 -6.65 -2.89
CA SER A 71 6.32 -7.87 -2.48
C SER A 71 6.63 -9.03 -3.42
N ASP A 72 6.56 -10.24 -2.88
CA ASP A 72 6.71 -11.50 -3.62
C ASP A 72 5.43 -11.92 -4.37
N VAL A 73 4.34 -11.19 -4.19
CA VAL A 73 3.05 -11.36 -4.91
C VAL A 73 2.51 -10.03 -5.40
N ASP A 74 1.58 -10.08 -6.35
CA ASP A 74 0.91 -8.88 -6.82
C ASP A 74 0.00 -8.34 -5.71
N LEU A 75 0.07 -7.04 -5.44
CA LEU A 75 -0.72 -6.39 -4.38
C LEU A 75 -1.69 -5.38 -4.98
N LEU A 76 -2.91 -5.33 -4.45
CA LEU A 76 -3.77 -4.17 -4.65
C LEU A 76 -3.35 -3.06 -3.70
N TRP A 77 -2.96 -1.93 -4.27
CA TRP A 77 -2.83 -0.66 -3.58
C TRP A 77 -4.17 0.06 -3.55
N THR A 78 -4.52 0.60 -2.39
CA THR A 78 -5.66 1.50 -2.24
C THR A 78 -5.19 2.78 -1.56
N SER A 79 -5.68 3.93 -2.02
CA SER A 79 -5.53 5.21 -1.33
C SER A 79 -6.88 5.95 -1.32
N SER A 80 -7.19 6.61 -0.21
CA SER A 80 -8.33 7.51 -0.14
C SER A 80 -8.04 8.75 -0.99
N ILE A 81 -9.06 9.28 -1.64
CA ILE A 81 -9.00 10.57 -2.32
C ILE A 81 -9.78 11.56 -1.45
N LYS A 82 -9.20 12.73 -1.21
CA LYS A 82 -9.87 13.83 -0.53
C LYS A 82 -10.96 14.35 -1.44
N ASN A 83 -12.20 14.37 -0.96
CA ASN A 83 -13.25 15.07 -1.66
C ASN A 83 -12.98 16.58 -1.54
N SER A 84 -12.71 17.22 -2.67
CA SER A 84 -12.90 18.66 -2.81
C SER A 84 -14.41 18.93 -2.76
N ALA A 85 -14.97 19.08 -1.58
CA ALA A 85 -16.31 19.64 -1.48
C ALA A 85 -16.22 21.12 -1.90
N CYS A 86 -16.93 21.48 -2.97
CA CYS A 86 -17.28 22.87 -3.29
C CYS A 86 -18.03 23.52 -2.13
#